data_AF-A0AAF0DKA7-F1
#
_entry.id   AF-A0AAF0DKA7-F1
#
_cell.length_a   1.000
_cell.length_b   1.000
_cell.length_c   1.000
_cell.angle_alpha   90.00
_cell.angle_beta   90.00
_cell.angle_gamma   90.00
#
_symmetry.space_group_name_H-M   'P 1'
#
loop_
_entity.id
_entity.type
_entity.pdbx_description
1 polymer ?
#
loop_
_entity_poly.entity_id
_entity_poly.type
_entity_poly.pdbx_seq_one_letter_code
_entity_poly.pdbx_strand_id
1 'polypeptide(L)'
;MVDVIIGDDVANSWHLHEALLCETSAFFKAAFQSAFQEAKERKVRLPEEENHIFALFVQWLYSGNYATQDMDILIHTYILGDRLQATHFATLALSKIFEAARWSTFTPKQAAYIGKNTVESCALRRLVVDTVAYALLSGVQYSPESWKMMKGLHNELFRAVSAYTAWNAPGKIFNPKPLETYLS
;
A
#
# COMPACT_ATOMS: atom_id res chain seq x y z
N MET A 1 -24.86 -13.06 -4.33
CA MET A 1 -23.47 -13.36 -4.69
C MET A 1 -23.13 -12.59 -5.95
N VAL A 2 -21.86 -12.20 -6.11
CA VAL A 2 -21.33 -11.46 -7.27
C VAL A 2 -20.01 -12.10 -7.71
N ASP A 3 -19.65 -11.89 -8.97
CA ASP A 3 -18.39 -12.37 -9.53
C ASP A 3 -17.36 -11.24 -9.59
N VAL A 4 -16.15 -11.51 -9.12
CA VAL A 4 -14.99 -10.63 -9.32
C VAL A 4 -13.94 -11.36 -10.14
N ILE A 5 -13.62 -10.85 -11.32
CA ILE A 5 -12.63 -11.43 -12.23
C ILE A 5 -11.33 -10.64 -12.10
N ILE A 6 -10.22 -11.33 -11.85
CA ILE A 6 -8.90 -10.74 -11.61
C ILE A 6 -7.96 -11.02 -12.79
N GLY A 7 -7.32 -9.97 -13.30
CA GLY A 7 -6.48 -10.06 -14.49
C GLY A 7 -7.28 -10.34 -15.77
N ASP A 8 -6.57 -10.79 -16.81
CA ASP A 8 -7.14 -11.06 -18.13
C ASP A 8 -7.74 -12.48 -18.25
N ASP A 9 -7.37 -13.39 -17.34
CA ASP A 9 -7.84 -14.77 -17.34
C ASP A 9 -9.12 -14.93 -16.52
N VAL A 10 -10.20 -15.32 -17.19
CA VAL A 10 -11.52 -15.56 -16.57
C VAL A 10 -11.46 -16.71 -15.54
N ALA A 11 -10.45 -17.60 -15.62
CA ALA A 11 -10.21 -18.63 -14.61
C ALA A 11 -9.92 -18.05 -13.22
N ASN A 12 -9.41 -16.81 -13.14
CA ASN A 12 -9.17 -16.10 -11.88
C ASN A 12 -10.45 -15.36 -11.43
N SER A 13 -11.55 -16.09 -11.27
CA SER A 13 -12.82 -15.54 -10.80
C SER A 13 -13.12 -15.94 -9.36
N TRP A 14 -13.67 -14.99 -8.61
CA TRP A 14 -14.09 -15.16 -7.22
C TRP A 14 -15.59 -14.95 -7.11
N HIS A 15 -16.27 -15.88 -6.45
CA HIS A 15 -17.71 -15.77 -6.16
C HIS A 15 -17.91 -15.32 -4.71
N LEU A 16 -18.30 -14.06 -4.52
CA LEU A 16 -18.25 -13.38 -3.22
C LEU A 16 -19.62 -12.81 -2.79
N HIS A 17 -19.74 -12.50 -1.50
CA HIS A 17 -20.92 -11.86 -0.94
C HIS A 17 -20.89 -10.36 -1.23
N GLU A 18 -21.83 -9.89 -2.06
CA GLU A 18 -21.98 -8.46 -2.38
C GLU A 18 -22.13 -7.58 -1.15
N ALA A 19 -22.92 -8.02 -0.16
CA ALA A 19 -23.14 -7.27 1.06
C ALA A 19 -21.81 -6.98 1.79
N LEU A 20 -20.95 -7.99 1.92
CA LEU A 20 -19.63 -7.83 2.56
C LEU A 20 -18.72 -6.90 1.74
N LEU A 21 -18.71 -7.05 0.41
CA LEU A 21 -17.92 -6.17 -0.47
C LEU A 21 -18.37 -4.71 -0.35
N CYS A 22 -19.67 -4.45 -0.43
CA CYS A 22 -20.23 -3.11 -0.37
C CYS A 22 -20.12 -2.47 1.03
N GLU A 23 -20.11 -3.29 2.08
CA GLU A 23 -19.87 -2.83 3.46
C GLU A 23 -18.42 -2.41 3.67
N THR A 24 -17.46 -3.13 3.08
CA THR A 24 -16.03 -2.94 3.33
C THR A 24 -15.30 -2.08 2.31
N SER A 25 -15.88 -1.86 1.12
CA SER A 25 -15.26 -1.14 0.00
C SER A 25 -16.25 -0.19 -0.66
N ALA A 26 -15.90 1.10 -0.64
CA ALA A 26 -16.69 2.12 -1.34
C ALA A 26 -16.65 1.95 -2.87
N PHE A 27 -15.56 1.39 -3.41
CA PHE A 27 -15.47 1.02 -4.83
C PHE A 27 -16.53 -0.03 -5.21
N PHE A 28 -16.60 -1.16 -4.49
CA PHE A 28 -17.59 -2.19 -4.80
C PHE A 28 -19.02 -1.72 -4.56
N LYS A 29 -19.23 -0.92 -3.50
CA LYS A 29 -20.53 -0.26 -3.26
C LYS A 29 -20.95 0.58 -4.45
N ALA A 30 -20.06 1.44 -4.96
CA ALA A 30 -20.34 2.25 -6.13
C ALA A 30 -20.57 1.38 -7.39
N ALA A 31 -19.75 0.36 -7.61
CA ALA A 31 -19.87 -0.54 -8.77
C ALA A 31 -21.23 -1.23 -8.81
N PHE A 32 -21.68 -1.83 -7.70
CA PHE A 32 -22.92 -2.62 -7.65
C PHE A 32 -24.20 -1.82 -7.41
N GLN A 33 -24.10 -0.62 -6.84
CA GLN A 33 -25.26 0.25 -6.59
C GLN A 33 -25.47 1.33 -7.67
N SER A 34 -24.61 1.37 -8.68
CA SER A 34 -24.76 2.26 -9.83
C SER A 34 -25.76 1.72 -10.87
N ALA A 35 -26.09 2.54 -11.86
CA ALA A 35 -26.85 2.12 -13.04
C ALA A 35 -25.98 1.49 -14.14
N PHE A 36 -24.68 1.26 -13.87
CA PHE A 36 -23.72 0.75 -14.85
C PHE A 36 -23.88 -0.75 -15.11
N GLN A 37 -23.13 -1.25 -16.08
CA GLN A 37 -23.24 -2.63 -16.57
C GLN A 37 -22.88 -3.65 -15.48
N GLU A 38 -21.94 -3.31 -14.60
CA GLU A 38 -21.49 -4.12 -13.47
C GLU A 38 -22.63 -4.46 -12.49
N ALA A 39 -23.50 -3.48 -12.21
CA ALA A 39 -24.67 -3.68 -11.36
C ALA A 39 -25.71 -4.61 -12.02
N LYS A 40 -25.85 -4.53 -13.35
CA LYS A 40 -26.76 -5.39 -14.12
C LYS A 40 -26.24 -6.82 -14.23
N GLU A 41 -24.94 -6.97 -14.47
CA GLU A 41 -24.27 -8.26 -14.66
C GLU A 41 -23.87 -8.93 -13.35
N ARG A 42 -23.92 -8.21 -12.22
CA ARG A 42 -23.44 -8.67 -10.91
C ARG A 42 -21.98 -9.14 -10.98
N LYS A 43 -21.18 -8.42 -11.79
CA LYS A 43 -19.81 -8.79 -12.16
C LYS A 43 -18.92 -7.57 -12.23
N VAL A 44 -17.72 -7.67 -11.65
CA VAL A 44 -16.66 -6.65 -11.72
C VAL A 44 -15.39 -7.28 -12.27
N ARG A 45 -14.67 -6.53 -13.11
CA ARG A 45 -13.37 -6.94 -13.67
C ARG A 45 -12.27 -6.02 -13.16
N LEU A 46 -11.17 -6.62 -12.69
CA LEU A 46 -9.98 -5.93 -12.20
C LEU A 46 -8.76 -6.41 -13.00
N PRO A 47 -8.59 -5.96 -14.26
CA PRO A 47 -7.59 -6.52 -15.18
C PRO A 47 -6.15 -6.19 -14.78
N GLU A 48 -5.94 -5.11 -14.02
CA GLU A 48 -4.61 -4.67 -13.58
C GLU A 48 -4.16 -5.34 -12.27
N GLU A 49 -5.04 -6.10 -11.61
CA GLU A 49 -4.78 -6.67 -10.30
C GLU A 49 -4.28 -8.11 -10.40
N GLU A 50 -3.43 -8.49 -9.44
CA GLU A 50 -2.86 -9.83 -9.38
C GLU A 50 -3.70 -10.74 -8.47
N ASN A 51 -4.04 -11.94 -8.96
CA ASN A 51 -4.95 -12.85 -8.25
C ASN A 51 -4.47 -13.22 -6.84
N HIS A 52 -3.16 -13.37 -6.65
CA HIS A 52 -2.59 -13.72 -5.35
C HIS A 52 -2.65 -12.56 -4.34
N ILE A 53 -2.62 -11.30 -4.79
CA ILE A 53 -2.84 -10.13 -3.93
C ILE A 53 -4.33 -10.00 -3.59
N PHE A 54 -5.21 -10.22 -4.57
CA PHE A 54 -6.65 -10.21 -4.32
C PHE A 54 -7.10 -11.34 -3.37
N ALA A 55 -6.43 -12.49 -3.40
CA ALA A 55 -6.69 -13.56 -2.43
C ALA A 55 -6.50 -13.11 -0.97
N LEU A 56 -5.57 -12.18 -0.69
CA LEU A 56 -5.40 -11.60 0.65
C LEU A 56 -6.57 -10.68 1.03
N PHE A 57 -7.11 -9.94 0.07
CA PHE A 57 -8.33 -9.17 0.28
C PHE A 57 -9.51 -10.09 0.61
N VAL A 58 -9.65 -11.21 -0.10
CA VAL A 58 -10.71 -12.21 0.19
C VAL A 58 -10.50 -12.85 1.56
N GLN A 59 -9.27 -13.22 1.93
CA GLN A 59 -8.97 -13.76 3.26
C GLN A 59 -9.36 -12.76 4.36
N TRP A 60 -9.03 -11.49 4.17
CA TRP A 60 -9.40 -10.41 5.08
C TRP A 60 -10.91 -10.20 5.15
N LEU A 61 -11.60 -10.21 4.01
CA LEU A 61 -13.04 -9.99 3.91
C LEU A 61 -13.84 -10.95 4.82
N TYR A 62 -13.38 -12.20 4.95
CA TYR A 62 -14.07 -13.23 5.73
C TYR A 62 -13.51 -13.46 7.14
N SER A 63 -12.26 -13.08 7.41
CA SER A 63 -11.61 -13.39 8.70
C SER A 63 -11.15 -12.15 9.49
N GLY A 64 -11.25 -10.96 8.89
CA GLY A 64 -10.70 -9.72 9.44
C GLY A 64 -9.17 -9.64 9.39
N ASN A 65 -8.47 -10.64 8.85
CA ASN A 65 -7.02 -10.69 8.75
C ASN A 65 -6.55 -11.47 7.51
N TYR A 66 -5.25 -11.43 7.21
CA TYR A 66 -4.64 -12.21 6.13
C TYR A 66 -3.20 -12.62 6.48
N ALA A 67 -2.73 -13.72 5.92
CA ALA A 67 -1.45 -14.33 6.30
C ALA A 67 -0.33 -14.00 5.31
N THR A 68 0.32 -12.85 5.51
CA THR A 68 1.62 -12.57 4.88
C THR A 68 2.49 -11.69 5.80
N GLN A 69 3.80 -11.84 5.66
CA GLN A 69 4.82 -10.98 6.24
C GLN A 69 5.80 -10.46 5.17
N ASP A 70 5.60 -10.85 3.91
CA ASP A 70 6.45 -10.44 2.80
C ASP A 70 6.20 -8.96 2.50
N MET A 71 7.28 -8.17 2.51
CA MET A 71 7.19 -6.72 2.36
C MET A 71 6.66 -6.31 0.98
N ASP A 72 7.08 -6.99 -0.10
CA ASP A 72 6.62 -6.66 -1.45
C ASP A 72 5.12 -6.97 -1.57
N ILE A 73 4.68 -8.14 -1.08
CA ILE A 73 3.27 -8.51 -1.06
C ILE A 73 2.46 -7.52 -0.21
N LEU A 74 2.95 -7.11 0.95
CA LEU A 74 2.28 -6.15 1.82
C LEU A 74 2.11 -4.77 1.15
N ILE A 75 3.13 -4.29 0.42
CA ILE A 75 3.07 -3.03 -0.33
C ILE A 75 1.98 -3.10 -1.42
N HIS A 76 1.94 -4.19 -2.20
CA HIS A 76 0.92 -4.39 -3.23
C HIS A 76 -0.47 -4.53 -2.60
N THR A 77 -0.57 -5.19 -1.45
CA THR A 77 -1.81 -5.33 -0.66
C THR A 77 -2.34 -3.97 -0.20
N TYR A 78 -1.47 -3.08 0.30
CA TYR A 78 -1.86 -1.72 0.66
C TYR A 78 -2.42 -0.96 -0.54
N ILE A 79 -1.71 -0.99 -1.68
CA ILE A 79 -2.12 -0.28 -2.90
C ILE A 79 -3.45 -0.82 -3.42
N LEU A 80 -3.65 -2.15 -3.43
CA LEU A 80 -4.95 -2.75 -3.75
C LEU A 80 -6.05 -2.20 -2.83
N GLY A 81 -5.81 -2.16 -1.51
CA GLY A 81 -6.77 -1.64 -0.55
C GLY A 81 -7.13 -0.17 -0.78
N ASP A 82 -6.15 0.66 -1.13
CA ASP A 82 -6.36 2.07 -1.47
C ASP A 82 -7.20 2.22 -2.75
N ARG A 83 -6.87 1.46 -3.81
CA ARG A 83 -7.62 1.45 -5.08
C ARG A 83 -9.06 0.97 -4.92
N LEU A 84 -9.26 -0.08 -4.13
CA LEU A 84 -10.59 -0.60 -3.79
C LEU A 84 -11.32 0.28 -2.76
N GLN A 85 -10.70 1.35 -2.26
CA GLN A 85 -11.27 2.19 -1.19
C GLN A 85 -11.73 1.33 0.01
N ALA A 86 -10.94 0.32 0.35
CA ALA A 86 -11.16 -0.59 1.46
C ALA A 86 -10.29 -0.15 2.65
N THR A 87 -10.68 0.94 3.31
CA THR A 87 -9.85 1.66 4.29
C THR A 87 -9.31 0.77 5.41
N HIS A 88 -10.14 -0.10 5.99
CA HIS A 88 -9.70 -1.00 7.07
C HIS A 88 -8.69 -2.04 6.60
N PHE A 89 -8.83 -2.52 5.36
CA PHE A 89 -7.87 -3.45 4.74
C PHE A 89 -6.52 -2.76 4.48
N ALA A 90 -6.54 -1.58 3.86
CA ALA A 90 -5.32 -0.78 3.64
C ALA A 90 -4.64 -0.40 4.96
N THR A 91 -5.41 -0.06 5.99
CA THR A 91 -4.89 0.25 7.34
C THR A 91 -4.18 -0.96 7.97
N LEU A 92 -4.76 -2.16 7.83
CA LEU A 92 -4.12 -3.39 8.30
C LEU A 92 -2.80 -3.63 7.55
N ALA A 93 -2.76 -3.42 6.24
CA ALA A 93 -1.54 -3.52 5.44
C ALA A 93 -0.48 -2.52 5.90
N LEU A 94 -0.84 -1.25 6.10
CA LEU A 94 0.08 -0.25 6.61
C LEU A 94 0.63 -0.62 7.98
N SER A 95 -0.21 -1.13 8.88
CA SER A 95 0.21 -1.56 10.21
C SER A 95 1.26 -2.67 10.14
N LYS A 96 1.08 -3.65 9.26
CA LYS A 96 2.06 -4.73 9.05
C LYS A 96 3.35 -4.24 8.40
N ILE A 97 3.25 -3.34 7.42
CA ILE A 97 4.42 -2.70 6.78
C ILE A 97 5.20 -1.91 7.83
N PHE A 98 4.51 -1.12 8.64
CA PHE A 98 5.10 -0.31 9.70
C PHE A 98 5.90 -1.17 10.68
N GLU A 99 5.32 -2.27 11.17
CA GLU A 99 6.02 -3.20 12.06
C GLU A 99 7.24 -3.85 11.39
N ALA A 100 7.14 -4.24 10.12
CA ALA A 100 8.27 -4.81 9.38
C ALA A 100 9.39 -3.78 9.10
N ALA A 101 9.02 -2.53 8.86
CA ALA A 101 9.95 -1.43 8.60
C ALA A 101 10.76 -1.00 9.85
N ARG A 102 10.37 -1.47 11.05
CA ARG A 102 11.19 -1.29 12.27
C ARG A 102 12.50 -2.07 12.23
N TRP A 103 12.54 -3.14 11.43
CA TRP A 103 13.66 -4.09 11.40
C TRP A 103 14.40 -4.11 10.07
N SER A 104 13.84 -3.50 9.01
CA SER A 104 14.46 -3.43 7.69
C SER A 104 14.11 -2.14 6.96
N THR A 105 15.00 -1.68 6.08
CA THR A 105 14.78 -0.49 5.25
C THR A 105 14.14 -0.86 3.92
N PHE A 106 13.29 0.01 3.39
CA PHE A 106 12.77 -0.14 2.03
C PHE A 106 13.90 -0.16 1.00
N THR A 107 13.81 -1.08 0.05
CA THR A 107 14.72 -1.09 -1.10
C THR A 107 14.41 0.09 -2.03
N PRO A 108 15.37 0.53 -2.86
CA PRO A 108 15.11 1.57 -3.87
C PRO A 108 13.97 1.21 -4.84
N LYS A 109 13.79 -0.08 -5.15
CA LYS A 109 12.70 -0.57 -6.01
C LYS A 109 11.34 -0.42 -5.33
N GLN A 110 11.24 -0.81 -4.06
CA GLN A 110 10.02 -0.64 -3.26
C GLN A 110 9.64 0.85 -3.14
N ALA A 111 10.62 1.69 -2.81
CA ALA A 111 10.40 3.14 -2.70
C ALA A 111 9.94 3.75 -4.03
N ALA A 112 10.60 3.40 -5.15
CA ALA A 112 10.22 3.85 -6.48
C ALA A 112 8.80 3.39 -6.87
N TYR A 113 8.46 2.13 -6.58
CA TYR A 113 7.13 1.58 -6.84
C TYR A 113 6.05 2.31 -6.05
N ILE A 114 6.27 2.55 -4.75
CA ILE A 114 5.32 3.29 -3.91
C ILE A 114 5.17 4.73 -4.43
N GLY A 115 6.27 5.41 -4.75
CA GLY A 115 6.23 6.77 -5.29
C GLY A 115 5.51 6.88 -6.64
N LYS A 116 5.49 5.80 -7.45
CA LYS A 116 4.76 5.75 -8.72
C LYS A 116 3.26 5.51 -8.54
N ASN A 117 2.87 4.75 -7.51
CA ASN A 117 1.49 4.28 -7.32
C ASN A 117 0.72 5.02 -6.22
N THR A 118 1.29 6.07 -5.62
CA THR A 118 0.67 6.82 -4.53
C THR A 118 0.89 8.33 -4.68
N VAL A 119 0.00 9.12 -4.08
CA VAL A 119 0.13 10.59 -3.99
C VAL A 119 0.95 11.01 -2.76
N GLU A 120 1.49 12.23 -2.73
CA GLU A 120 2.34 12.75 -1.62
C GLU A 120 1.67 12.64 -0.23
N SER A 121 0.35 12.80 -0.13
CA SER A 121 -0.39 12.71 1.13
C SER A 121 -0.58 11.27 1.63
N CYS A 122 -0.34 10.27 0.78
CA CYS A 122 -0.56 8.86 1.10
C CYS A 122 0.26 8.42 2.32
N ALA A 123 -0.39 7.73 3.25
CA ALA A 123 0.21 7.25 4.49
C ALA A 123 1.48 6.40 4.26
N LEU A 124 1.38 5.42 3.34
CA LEU A 124 2.50 4.56 2.98
C LEU A 124 3.68 5.34 2.38
N ARG A 125 3.40 6.33 1.52
CA ARG A 125 4.44 7.18 0.92
C ARG A 125 5.17 7.99 1.98
N ARG A 126 4.43 8.62 2.90
CA ARG A 126 5.00 9.38 4.02
C ARG A 126 5.90 8.51 4.91
N LEU A 127 5.48 7.28 5.22
CA LEU A 127 6.29 6.32 5.98
C LEU A 127 7.60 5.99 5.26
N VAL A 128 7.55 5.69 3.96
CA VAL A 128 8.74 5.39 3.16
C VAL A 128 9.69 6.57 3.10
N VAL A 129 9.17 7.78 2.84
CA VAL A 129 9.97 9.00 2.80
C VAL A 129 10.69 9.23 4.12
N ASP A 130 9.98 9.12 5.25
CA ASP A 130 10.58 9.27 6.58
C ASP A 130 11.68 8.22 6.82
N THR A 131 11.42 6.95 6.47
CA THR A 131 12.36 5.83 6.68
C THR A 131 13.61 5.97 5.82
N VAL A 132 13.47 6.34 4.54
CA VAL A 132 14.61 6.51 3.62
C VAL A 132 15.40 7.77 3.96
N ALA A 133 14.74 8.88 4.31
CA ALA A 133 15.41 10.09 4.77
C ALA A 133 16.26 9.82 6.03
N TYR A 134 15.73 9.04 6.97
CA TYR A 134 16.48 8.63 8.15
C TYR A 134 17.69 7.74 7.80
N ALA A 135 17.53 6.79 6.88
CA ALA A 135 18.62 5.94 6.42
C ALA A 135 19.78 6.77 5.85
N LEU A 136 19.48 7.77 5.01
CA LEU A 136 20.48 8.71 4.47
C LEU A 136 21.23 9.45 5.60
N LEU A 137 20.51 9.94 6.61
CA LEU A 137 21.11 10.64 7.76
C LEU A 137 21.94 9.73 8.66
N SER A 138 21.62 8.45 8.67
CA SER A 138 22.38 7.42 9.38
C SER A 138 23.62 6.95 8.61
N GLY A 139 23.90 7.56 7.44
CA GLY A 139 25.07 7.27 6.63
C GLY A 139 24.87 6.17 5.59
N VAL A 140 23.64 5.71 5.35
CA VAL A 140 23.36 4.78 4.24
C VAL A 140 23.62 5.50 2.92
N GLN A 141 24.45 4.88 2.09
CA GLN A 141 24.75 5.38 0.75
C GLN A 141 24.03 4.53 -0.30
N TYR A 142 23.43 5.19 -1.28
CA TYR A 142 22.82 4.54 -2.44
C TYR A 142 23.74 4.72 -3.65
N SER A 143 23.83 3.69 -4.50
CA SER A 143 24.50 3.83 -5.79
C SER A 143 23.79 4.89 -6.66
N PRO A 144 24.47 5.51 -7.64
CA PRO A 144 23.83 6.46 -8.55
C PRO A 144 22.58 5.92 -9.25
N GLU A 145 22.58 4.64 -9.62
CA GLU A 145 21.44 3.94 -10.24
C GLU A 145 20.29 3.79 -9.26
N SER A 146 20.58 3.33 -8.04
CA SER A 146 19.60 3.18 -6.96
C SER A 146 18.96 4.52 -6.59
N TRP A 147 19.76 5.57 -6.48
CA TRP A 147 19.29 6.92 -6.23
C TRP A 147 18.39 7.42 -7.37
N LYS A 148 18.81 7.21 -8.63
CA LYS A 148 18.04 7.58 -9.81
C LYS A 148 16.68 6.87 -9.90
N MET A 149 16.57 5.62 -9.44
CA MET A 149 15.28 4.91 -9.38
C MET A 149 14.27 5.64 -8.50
N MET A 150 14.71 6.24 -7.39
CA MET A 150 13.84 6.95 -6.45
C MET A 150 13.54 8.40 -6.87
N LYS A 151 13.78 8.80 -8.13
CA LYS A 151 13.58 10.17 -8.62
C LYS A 151 12.20 10.74 -8.30
N GLY A 152 11.16 9.91 -8.34
CA GLY A 152 9.78 10.32 -8.01
C GLY A 152 9.59 10.79 -6.56
N LEU A 153 10.51 10.44 -5.65
CA LEU A 153 10.47 10.80 -4.24
C LEU A 153 11.51 11.87 -3.85
N HIS A 154 12.40 12.29 -4.76
CA HIS A 154 13.55 13.14 -4.41
C HIS A 154 13.14 14.43 -3.68
N ASN A 155 12.10 15.11 -4.15
CA ASN A 155 11.63 16.36 -3.51
C ASN A 155 11.19 16.15 -2.05
N GLU A 156 10.42 15.10 -1.79
CA GLU A 156 9.97 14.74 -0.44
C GLU A 156 11.14 14.30 0.43
N LEU A 157 12.09 13.52 -0.12
CA LEU A 157 13.29 13.10 0.59
C LEU A 157 14.16 14.30 0.99
N PHE A 158 14.40 15.26 0.09
CA PHE A 158 15.17 16.47 0.43
C PHE A 158 14.48 17.30 1.52
N ARG A 159 13.15 17.44 1.47
CA ARG A 159 12.37 18.11 2.52
C ARG A 159 12.48 17.37 3.86
N ALA A 160 12.31 16.05 3.85
CA ALA A 160 12.39 15.23 5.06
C ALA A 160 13.79 15.27 5.69
N VAL A 161 14.85 15.08 4.90
CA VAL A 161 16.24 15.19 5.35
C VAL A 161 16.50 16.57 5.98
N SER A 162 16.06 17.65 5.33
CA SER A 162 16.24 19.01 5.85
C SER A 162 15.49 19.26 7.16
N ALA A 163 14.32 18.64 7.35
CA ALA A 163 13.56 18.73 8.59
C ALA A 163 14.22 17.95 9.74
N TYR A 164 14.84 16.80 9.45
CA TYR A 164 15.53 15.98 10.44
C TYR A 164 16.92 16.50 10.81
N THR A 165 17.66 17.15 9.91
CA THR A 165 18.95 17.78 10.26
C THR A 165 18.80 18.95 11.24
N ALA A 166 17.59 19.51 11.39
CA ALA A 166 17.26 20.44 12.47
C ALA A 166 17.17 19.76 13.86
N TRP A 167 17.06 18.43 13.90
CA TRP A 167 17.04 17.58 15.10
C TRP A 167 18.29 16.68 15.13
N ASN A 168 19.43 17.24 15.51
CA ASN A 168 20.71 16.53 15.63
C ASN A 168 20.60 15.18 16.39
N ALA A 169 20.85 14.05 15.70
CA ALA A 169 21.59 12.92 16.26
C ALA A 169 21.87 11.81 15.21
N PRO A 170 23.08 11.77 14.62
CA PRO A 170 23.60 10.54 14.04
C PRO A 170 23.79 9.48 15.15
N GLY A 171 23.37 8.23 14.91
CA GLY A 171 23.59 7.09 15.81
C GLY A 171 22.42 6.67 16.70
N LYS A 172 21.20 7.17 16.48
CA LYS A 172 19.99 6.65 17.16
C LYS A 172 19.41 5.45 16.40
N ILE A 173 18.50 4.71 17.04
CA ILE A 173 17.62 3.76 16.35
C ILE A 173 16.53 4.59 15.66
N PHE A 174 16.22 4.29 14.40
CA PHE A 174 15.03 4.88 13.77
C PHE A 174 13.81 4.48 14.58
N ASN A 175 13.16 5.46 15.19
CA ASN A 175 11.80 5.27 15.66
C ASN A 175 10.91 6.00 14.66
N PRO A 176 10.21 5.30 13.75
CA PRO A 176 9.22 5.95 12.91
C PRO A 176 8.24 6.71 13.81
N LYS A 177 7.64 7.77 13.28
CA LYS A 177 6.59 8.49 14.02
C LYS A 177 5.51 7.48 14.44
N PRO A 178 4.77 7.72 15.54
CA PRO A 178 3.69 6.81 15.94
C PRO A 178 2.77 6.52 14.75
N LEU A 179 2.32 5.26 14.60
CA LEU A 179 1.55 4.81 13.43
C LEU A 179 0.33 5.71 13.17
N GLU A 180 -0.28 6.23 14.23
CA GLU A 180 -1.44 7.13 14.20
C GLU A 180 -1.16 8.41 13.38
N THR A 181 0.08 8.88 13.34
CA THR A 181 0.49 10.06 12.55
C THR A 181 0.49 9.78 11.04
N TYR A 182 0.57 8.50 10.64
CA TYR A 182 0.44 8.11 9.24
C TYR A 182 -1.02 7.83 8.86
N LEU A 183 -1.87 7.47 9.81
CA LEU A 183 -3.29 7.18 9.57
C LEU A 183 -4.20 8.42 9.55
N SER A 184 -3.69 9.58 9.95
CA SER A 184 -4.38 10.88 9.93
C SER A 184 -4.45 11.51 8.55
#